data_AF-A0A381XJ17-F1
#
_entry.id   AF-A0A381XJ17-F1
#
_cell.length_a   1.000
_cell.length_b   1.000
_cell.length_c   1.000
_cell.angle_alpha   90.00
_cell.angle_beta   90.00
_cell.angle_gamma   90.00
#
_symmetry.space_group_name_H-M   'P 1'
#
loop_
_entity.id
_entity.type
_entity.pdbx_description
1 polymer ?
#
loop_
_entity_poly.entity_id
_entity_poly.type
_entity_poly.pdbx_seq_one_letter_code
_entity_poly.pdbx_strand_id
1 'polypeptide(L)'
;VIWDQKKKYLKFNPEVGMEVVVTGKITTWSKFKTTYQIDIDKIELSGEGAILKLIEDRKKRLKAKGLFEKEKKKTLPFLPSRIGVITSPTGSVIHDIINRIKDRFFVAIDVWPTSVQGTEAADTIIQAIKGFNNMSQIDQPELIIIARGGGSTEDL
;
A
#
# COMPACT_ATOMS: atom_id res chain seq x y z
N VAL A 1 -12.88 30.48 -6.17
CA VAL A 1 -11.93 31.54 -5.77
C VAL A 1 -11.44 31.21 -4.38
N ILE A 2 -10.14 31.39 -4.12
CA ILE A 2 -9.56 31.24 -2.79
C ILE A 2 -9.00 32.59 -2.39
N TRP A 3 -9.60 33.22 -1.38
CA TRP A 3 -9.12 34.49 -0.85
C TRP A 3 -7.81 34.30 -0.09
N ASP A 4 -6.95 35.31 -0.13
CA ASP A 4 -5.60 35.25 0.43
C ASP A 4 -5.59 34.94 1.94
N GLN A 5 -6.62 35.40 2.66
CA GLN A 5 -6.85 35.09 4.07
C GLN A 5 -7.11 33.60 4.32
N LYS A 6 -7.76 32.90 3.37
CA LYS A 6 -8.11 31.48 3.47
C LYS A 6 -6.99 30.56 2.98
N LYS A 7 -6.08 31.05 2.12
CA LYS A 7 -4.93 30.26 1.63
C LYS A 7 -4.07 29.67 2.75
N LYS A 8 -3.94 30.38 3.87
CA LYS A 8 -3.14 29.97 5.03
C LYS A 8 -3.63 28.69 5.71
N TYR A 9 -4.90 28.33 5.48
CA TYR A 9 -5.54 27.15 6.05
C TYR A 9 -5.61 25.98 5.08
N LEU A 10 -5.07 26.11 3.85
CA LEU A 10 -4.98 25.03 2.90
C LEU A 10 -3.86 24.07 3.30
N LYS A 11 -4.16 22.77 3.36
CA LYS A 11 -3.17 21.72 3.67
C LYS A 11 -2.13 21.51 2.55
N PHE A 12 -2.44 21.94 1.32
CA PHE A 12 -1.58 21.84 0.15
C PHE A 12 -1.92 22.94 -0.85
N ASN A 13 -0.98 23.26 -1.73
CA ASN A 13 -1.22 24.15 -2.85
C ASN A 13 -1.68 23.31 -4.07
N PRO A 14 -2.89 23.53 -4.61
CA PRO A 14 -3.37 22.75 -5.75
C PRO A 14 -2.57 23.07 -7.02
N GLU A 15 -2.20 22.03 -7.75
CA GLU A 15 -1.52 22.12 -9.05
C GLU A 15 -2.49 21.78 -10.18
N VAL A 16 -2.20 22.28 -11.38
CA VAL A 16 -2.99 21.97 -12.58
C VAL A 16 -3.01 20.46 -12.81
N GLY A 17 -4.21 19.88 -12.93
CA GLY A 17 -4.41 18.43 -13.11
C GLY A 17 -4.76 17.65 -11.84
N MET A 18 -4.81 18.29 -10.67
CA MET A 18 -5.27 17.65 -9.43
C MET A 18 -6.80 17.59 -9.36
N GLU A 19 -7.33 16.43 -8.97
CA GLU A 19 -8.73 16.27 -8.60
C GLU A 19 -8.91 16.63 -7.12
N VAL A 20 -9.89 17.50 -6.83
CA VAL A 20 -10.08 18.06 -5.49
C VAL A 20 -11.55 18.11 -5.13
N VAL A 21 -11.86 17.77 -3.87
CA VAL A 21 -13.15 18.07 -3.27
C VAL A 21 -13.02 19.42 -2.59
N VAL A 22 -13.90 20.35 -2.96
CA VAL A 22 -13.96 21.68 -2.34
C VAL A 22 -15.25 21.82 -1.56
N THR A 23 -15.15 22.36 -0.35
CA THR A 23 -16.31 22.79 0.44
C THR A 23 -16.28 24.31 0.51
N GLY A 24 -17.40 24.96 0.25
CA GLY A 24 -17.47 26.40 0.22
C GLY A 24 -18.88 26.92 -0.07
N LYS A 25 -18.99 28.23 -0.22
CA LYS A 25 -20.26 28.91 -0.49
C LYS A 25 -20.32 29.37 -1.94
N ILE A 26 -21.45 29.13 -2.59
CA ILE A 26 -21.72 29.71 -3.91
C ILE A 26 -22.10 31.17 -3.70
N THR A 27 -21.40 32.05 -4.40
CA THR A 27 -21.62 33.50 -4.41
C THR A 27 -21.90 33.94 -5.84
N THR A 28 -22.72 34.97 -5.98
CA THR A 28 -23.04 35.56 -7.27
C THR A 28 -22.57 37.01 -7.28
N TRP A 29 -21.99 37.43 -8.40
CA TRP A 29 -21.63 38.83 -8.61
C TRP A 29 -22.46 39.39 -9.76
N SER A 30 -23.48 40.18 -9.44
CA SER A 30 -24.41 40.73 -10.42
C SER A 30 -24.28 42.24 -10.48
N LYS A 31 -23.39 42.75 -11.34
CA LYS A 31 -23.47 44.14 -11.83
C LYS A 31 -23.87 44.23 -13.29
N PHE A 32 -23.44 43.31 -14.16
CA PHE A 32 -23.82 43.28 -15.59
C PHE A 32 -23.89 41.87 -16.24
N LYS A 33 -23.44 40.81 -15.56
CA LYS A 33 -23.55 39.39 -15.97
C LYS A 33 -23.73 38.52 -14.73
N THR A 34 -24.54 37.47 -14.82
CA THR A 34 -24.66 36.46 -13.76
C THR A 34 -23.45 35.54 -13.81
N THR A 35 -22.41 35.85 -13.04
CA THR A 35 -21.26 34.95 -12.85
C THR A 35 -21.36 34.31 -11.48
N TYR A 36 -21.41 32.98 -11.47
CA TYR A 36 -21.33 32.19 -10.25
C TYR A 36 -19.86 31.97 -9.88
N GLN A 37 -19.55 32.14 -8.60
CA GLN A 37 -18.23 31.88 -8.04
C GLN A 37 -18.39 31.07 -6.76
N ILE A 38 -17.59 30.02 -6.60
CA ILE A 38 -17.49 29.32 -5.32
C ILE A 38 -16.37 29.97 -4.48
N ASP A 39 -16.73 30.49 -3.31
CA ASP A 39 -15.77 30.89 -2.27
C ASP A 39 -15.40 29.65 -1.46
N ILE A 40 -14.16 29.18 -1.61
CA ILE A 40 -13.71 27.90 -1.07
C ILE A 40 -13.24 28.09 0.38
N ASP A 41 -13.84 27.34 1.30
CA ASP A 41 -13.48 27.31 2.72
C ASP A 41 -12.49 26.18 3.02
N LYS A 42 -12.65 25.02 2.38
CA LYS A 42 -11.81 23.84 2.58
C LYS A 42 -11.52 23.16 1.23
N ILE A 43 -10.28 22.73 1.05
CA ILE A 43 -9.86 21.89 -0.07
C ILE A 43 -9.32 20.56 0.47
N GLU A 44 -9.80 19.47 -0.07
CA GLU A 44 -9.31 18.12 0.17
C GLU A 44 -8.97 17.50 -1.18
N LEU A 45 -7.90 16.72 -1.24
CA LEU A 45 -7.61 15.96 -2.46
C LEU A 45 -8.75 14.95 -2.65
N SER A 46 -9.36 14.97 -3.83
CA SER A 46 -10.33 13.94 -4.23
C SER A 46 -9.57 12.84 -4.97
N GLY A 47 -10.02 11.60 -4.78
CA GLY A 47 -9.76 10.53 -5.73
C GLY A 47 -8.39 9.84 -5.63
N GLU A 48 -8.27 8.81 -6.47
CA GLU A 48 -7.12 7.90 -6.61
C GLU A 48 -5.77 8.64 -6.73
N GLY A 49 -5.76 9.88 -7.23
CA GLY A 49 -4.56 10.71 -7.39
C GLY A 49 -3.83 11.04 -6.07
N ALA A 50 -4.55 11.21 -4.95
CA ALA A 50 -3.93 11.47 -3.64
C ALA A 50 -3.16 10.25 -3.13
N ILE A 51 -3.79 9.07 -3.24
CA ILE A 51 -3.22 7.77 -2.87
C ILE A 51 -2.04 7.46 -3.78
N LEU A 52 -2.19 7.66 -5.09
CA LEU A 52 -1.10 7.49 -6.07
C LEU A 52 0.10 8.38 -5.75
N LYS A 53 -0.13 9.65 -5.38
CA LYS A 53 0.94 10.57 -4.96
C LYS A 53 1.66 10.07 -3.71
N LEU A 54 0.93 9.60 -2.69
CA LEU A 54 1.52 9.01 -1.48
C LEU A 54 2.34 7.76 -1.79
N ILE A 55 1.86 6.89 -2.69
CA ILE A 55 2.57 5.69 -3.14
C ILE A 55 3.85 6.07 -3.87
N GLU A 56 3.79 7.02 -4.80
CA GLU A 56 4.97 7.48 -5.57
C GLU A 56 6.01 8.15 -4.66
N ASP A 57 5.60 8.97 -3.69
CA ASP A 57 6.52 9.58 -2.71
C ASP A 57 7.18 8.52 -1.81
N ARG A 58 6.40 7.54 -1.32
CA ARG A 58 6.95 6.40 -0.56
C ARG A 58 7.93 5.59 -1.40
N LYS A 59 7.60 5.30 -2.67
CA LYS A 59 8.46 4.57 -3.60
C LYS A 59 9.75 5.31 -3.89
N LYS A 60 9.71 6.64 -4.11
CA LYS A 60 10.91 7.48 -4.26
C LYS A 60 11.79 7.40 -3.01
N ARG A 61 11.20 7.52 -1.82
CA ARG A 61 11.94 7.42 -0.55
C ARG A 61 12.59 6.05 -0.35
N LEU A 62 11.89 4.96 -0.65
CA LEU A 62 12.43 3.59 -0.53
C LEU A 62 13.49 3.32 -1.60
N LYS A 63 13.33 3.86 -2.82
CA LYS A 63 14.32 3.79 -3.89
C LYS A 63 15.60 4.55 -3.52
N ALA A 64 15.48 5.73 -2.91
CA ALA A 64 16.63 6.50 -2.43
C ALA A 64 17.41 5.77 -1.32
N LYS A 65 16.75 4.90 -0.54
CA LYS A 65 17.41 3.99 0.42
C LYS A 65 18.08 2.77 -0.26
N GLY A 66 18.00 2.65 -1.58
CA GLY A 66 18.57 1.53 -2.33
C GLY A 66 17.83 0.20 -2.13
N LEU A 67 16.61 0.20 -1.58
CA LEU A 67 15.89 -1.05 -1.26
C LEU A 67 15.40 -1.82 -2.50
N PHE A 68 15.40 -1.17 -3.66
CA PHE A 68 15.01 -1.78 -4.94
C PHE A 68 16.21 -2.12 -5.84
N GLU A 69 17.44 -1.93 -5.37
CA GLU A 69 18.65 -2.25 -6.13
C GLU A 69 18.69 -3.73 -6.47
N LYS A 70 18.96 -4.03 -7.74
CA LYS A 70 18.95 -5.40 -8.26
C LYS A 70 20.06 -6.24 -7.62
N GLU A 71 21.17 -5.63 -7.27
CA GLU A 71 22.34 -6.24 -6.62
C GLU A 71 22.04 -6.76 -5.21
N LYS A 72 21.06 -6.17 -4.51
CA LYS A 72 20.62 -6.62 -3.17
C LYS A 72 19.59 -7.74 -3.24
N LYS A 73 19.06 -8.05 -4.43
CA LYS A 73 18.07 -9.12 -4.59
C LYS A 73 18.76 -10.47 -4.60
N LYS A 74 18.28 -11.39 -3.76
CA LYS A 74 18.70 -12.79 -3.79
C LYS A 74 18.04 -13.51 -4.96
N THR A 75 18.80 -14.41 -5.59
CA THR A 75 18.24 -15.32 -6.61
C THR A 75 17.24 -16.25 -5.94
N LEU A 76 16.07 -16.42 -6.57
CA LEU A 76 15.06 -17.35 -6.07
C LEU A 76 15.42 -18.78 -6.49
N PRO A 77 15.21 -19.78 -5.62
CA PRO A 77 15.38 -21.18 -6.01
C PRO A 77 14.42 -21.54 -7.14
N PHE A 78 14.89 -22.32 -8.11
CA PHE A 78 14.06 -22.75 -9.24
C PHE A 78 12.91 -23.67 -8.80
N LEU A 79 13.20 -24.60 -7.88
CA LEU A 79 12.23 -25.53 -7.32
C LEU A 79 12.50 -25.71 -5.83
N PRO A 80 11.86 -24.93 -4.95
CA PRO A 80 12.07 -25.04 -3.51
C PRO A 80 11.49 -26.34 -2.97
N SER A 81 12.21 -27.03 -2.08
CA SER A 81 11.70 -28.24 -1.42
C SER A 81 10.57 -27.94 -0.42
N ARG A 82 10.58 -26.73 0.15
CA ARG A 82 9.63 -26.27 1.17
C ARG A 82 9.50 -24.74 1.15
N ILE A 83 8.26 -24.27 1.26
CA ILE A 83 7.87 -22.86 1.14
C ILE A 83 7.21 -22.43 2.45
N GLY A 84 7.74 -21.37 3.07
CA GLY A 84 7.09 -20.69 4.19
C GLY A 84 6.11 -19.64 3.67
N VAL A 85 4.90 -19.58 4.21
CA VAL A 85 3.88 -18.57 3.83
C VAL A 85 3.48 -17.78 5.07
N ILE A 86 3.71 -16.47 5.02
CA ILE A 86 3.31 -15.51 6.05
C ILE A 86 2.08 -14.77 5.54
N THR A 87 0.92 -15.08 6.13
CA THR A 87 -0.36 -14.46 5.75
C THR A 87 -1.39 -14.62 6.87
N SER A 88 -2.53 -13.95 6.72
CA SER A 88 -3.69 -14.16 7.59
C SER A 88 -4.30 -15.55 7.30
N PRO A 89 -4.63 -16.34 8.33
CA PRO A 89 -5.20 -17.67 8.15
C PRO A 89 -6.63 -17.66 7.58
N THR A 90 -7.32 -16.52 7.63
CA THR A 90 -8.73 -16.40 7.22
C THR A 90 -8.96 -15.91 5.79
N GLY A 91 -7.89 -15.56 5.05
CA GLY A 91 -8.01 -14.97 3.71
C GLY A 91 -8.20 -15.98 2.57
N SER A 92 -8.79 -15.57 1.46
CA SER A 92 -8.77 -16.37 0.22
C SER A 92 -7.35 -16.59 -0.31
N VAL A 93 -6.45 -15.64 -0.05
CA VAL A 93 -5.08 -15.64 -0.58
C VAL A 93 -4.28 -16.89 -0.17
N ILE A 94 -4.47 -17.42 1.04
CA ILE A 94 -3.76 -18.66 1.41
C ILE A 94 -4.25 -19.85 0.57
N HIS A 95 -5.55 -19.92 0.30
CA HIS A 95 -6.15 -20.95 -0.54
C HIS A 95 -5.66 -20.81 -1.99
N ASP A 96 -5.57 -19.58 -2.51
CA ASP A 96 -5.05 -19.31 -3.84
C ASP A 96 -3.59 -19.75 -3.98
N ILE A 97 -2.75 -19.43 -2.99
CA ILE A 97 -1.34 -19.85 -2.96
C ILE A 97 -1.24 -21.38 -2.94
N ILE A 98 -1.96 -22.04 -2.04
CA ILE A 98 -1.93 -23.50 -1.89
C ILE A 98 -2.39 -24.18 -3.18
N ASN A 99 -3.52 -23.76 -3.76
CA ASN A 99 -4.05 -24.34 -4.99
C ASN A 99 -3.09 -24.13 -6.15
N ARG A 100 -2.55 -22.92 -6.30
CA ARG A 100 -1.63 -22.59 -7.41
C ARG A 100 -0.31 -23.34 -7.33
N ILE A 101 0.19 -23.61 -6.12
CA ILE A 101 1.38 -24.44 -5.91
C ILE A 101 1.06 -25.90 -6.25
N LYS A 102 -0.03 -26.45 -5.67
CA LYS A 102 -0.45 -27.84 -5.91
C LYS A 102 -0.67 -28.16 -7.39
N ASP A 103 -1.19 -27.22 -8.17
CA ASP A 103 -1.40 -27.36 -9.62
C ASP A 103 -0.09 -27.47 -10.42
N ARG A 104 1.04 -26.98 -9.87
CA ARG A 104 2.34 -26.90 -10.57
C ARG A 104 3.33 -27.95 -10.08
N PHE A 105 3.43 -28.14 -8.77
CA PHE A 105 4.39 -29.07 -8.15
C PHE A 105 3.98 -29.40 -6.72
N PHE A 106 4.36 -30.60 -6.26
CA PHE A 106 4.15 -31.01 -4.88
C PHE A 106 5.32 -30.51 -4.02
N VAL A 107 5.07 -29.52 -3.18
CA VAL A 107 6.05 -28.90 -2.27
C VAL A 107 5.41 -28.71 -0.89
N ALA A 108 6.21 -28.90 0.16
CA ALA A 108 5.75 -28.67 1.53
C ALA A 108 5.49 -27.18 1.77
N ILE A 109 4.35 -26.85 2.39
CA ILE A 109 3.95 -25.47 2.68
C ILE A 109 3.75 -25.33 4.18
N ASP A 110 4.56 -24.47 4.80
CA ASP A 110 4.45 -24.10 6.21
C ASP A 110 3.79 -22.73 6.32
N VAL A 111 2.66 -22.65 7.01
CA VAL A 111 1.93 -21.39 7.18
C VAL A 111 2.24 -20.80 8.54
N TRP A 112 2.68 -19.54 8.57
CA TRP A 112 2.82 -18.75 9.79
C TRP A 112 1.68 -17.73 9.87
N PRO A 113 0.63 -17.97 10.69
CA PRO A 113 -0.49 -17.06 10.82
C PRO A 113 -0.02 -15.70 11.34
N THR A 114 -0.19 -14.66 10.53
CA THR A 114 0.34 -13.32 10.82
C THR A 114 -0.63 -12.25 10.37
N SER A 115 -0.78 -11.18 11.15
CA SER A 115 -1.51 -10.00 10.69
C SER A 115 -0.69 -9.29 9.62
N VAL A 116 -1.26 -9.15 8.43
CA VAL A 116 -0.62 -8.51 7.27
C VAL A 116 -1.17 -7.10 6.99
N GLN A 117 -1.97 -6.59 7.92
CA GLN A 117 -2.58 -5.27 7.85
C GLN A 117 -2.64 -4.62 9.25
N GLY A 118 -2.74 -3.29 9.28
CA GLY A 118 -2.75 -2.50 10.51
C GLY A 118 -1.35 -2.18 11.05
N THR A 119 -1.32 -1.45 12.16
CA THR A 119 -0.08 -0.90 12.75
C THR A 119 0.87 -1.96 13.27
N GLU A 120 0.36 -3.13 13.69
CA GLU A 120 1.15 -4.23 14.23
C GLU A 120 1.68 -5.20 13.16
N ALA A 121 1.31 -4.98 11.89
CA ALA A 121 1.69 -5.89 10.80
C ALA A 121 3.21 -5.97 10.61
N ALA A 122 3.90 -4.83 10.69
CA ALA A 122 5.35 -4.79 10.49
C ALA A 122 6.09 -5.68 11.52
N ASP A 123 5.78 -5.51 12.80
CA ASP A 123 6.44 -6.25 13.88
C ASP A 123 6.11 -7.74 13.81
N THR A 124 4.84 -8.09 13.59
CA THR A 124 4.42 -9.49 13.48
C THR A 124 5.03 -10.21 12.28
N ILE A 125 5.12 -9.54 11.12
CA ILE A 125 5.83 -10.07 9.94
C ILE A 125 7.32 -10.28 10.24
N ILE A 126 7.97 -9.32 10.90
CA ILE A 126 9.39 -9.45 11.29
C ILE A 126 9.60 -10.66 12.21
N GLN A 127 8.71 -10.88 13.18
CA GLN A 127 8.77 -12.05 14.06
C GLN A 127 8.57 -13.36 13.30
N ALA A 128 7.63 -13.41 12.36
CA ALA A 128 7.42 -14.59 11.53
C ALA A 128 8.64 -14.91 10.64
N ILE A 129 9.27 -13.90 10.03
CA ILE A 129 10.51 -14.09 9.27
C ILE A 129 11.64 -14.64 10.16
N LYS A 130 11.82 -14.08 11.37
CA LYS A 130 12.81 -14.58 12.33
C LYS A 130 12.48 -16.01 12.76
N GLY A 131 11.21 -16.31 12.98
CA GLY A 131 10.72 -17.64 13.32
C GLY A 131 11.14 -18.68 12.29
N PHE A 132 10.86 -18.44 11.01
CA PHE A 132 11.31 -19.32 9.92
C PHE A 132 12.83 -19.43 9.83
N ASN A 133 13.55 -18.32 10.01
CA ASN A 133 15.02 -18.33 9.94
C ASN A 133 15.70 -19.07 11.09
N ASN A 134 14.99 -19.27 12.21
CA ASN A 134 15.50 -19.97 13.40
C ASN A 134 15.10 -21.46 13.44
N MET A 135 14.37 -21.96 12.45
CA MET A 135 14.03 -23.38 12.37
C MET A 135 15.29 -24.24 12.11
N SER A 136 15.17 -25.55 12.40
CA SER A 136 16.22 -26.50 12.04
C SER A 136 16.47 -26.46 10.53
N GLN A 137 17.69 -26.75 10.07
CA GLN A 137 18.01 -26.66 8.64
C GLN A 137 17.17 -27.61 7.77
N ILE A 138 16.65 -28.68 8.36
CA ILE A 138 15.76 -29.65 7.70
C ILE A 138 14.34 -29.10 7.55
N ASP A 139 13.94 -28.16 8.42
CA ASP A 139 12.58 -27.56 8.48
C ASP A 139 12.55 -26.09 8.04
N GLN A 140 13.70 -25.46 7.80
CA GLN A 140 13.82 -24.06 7.40
C GLN A 140 13.46 -23.85 5.92
N PRO A 141 12.43 -23.05 5.58
CA PRO A 141 11.97 -22.90 4.21
C PRO A 141 13.03 -22.23 3.32
N GLU A 142 13.18 -22.71 2.09
CA GLU A 142 14.10 -22.15 1.10
C GLU A 142 13.56 -20.86 0.48
N LEU A 143 12.23 -20.70 0.53
CA LEU A 143 11.50 -19.54 0.03
C LEU A 143 10.42 -19.14 1.04
N ILE A 144 10.35 -17.84 1.36
CA ILE A 144 9.27 -17.27 2.18
C ILE A 144 8.42 -16.37 1.29
N ILE A 145 7.12 -16.64 1.24
CA ILE A 145 6.10 -15.83 0.60
C ILE A 145 5.41 -15.01 1.69
N ILE A 146 5.46 -13.68 1.58
CA ILE A 146 4.66 -12.77 2.41
C ILE A 146 3.52 -12.29 1.54
N ALA A 147 2.28 -12.58 1.95
CA ALA A 147 1.12 -12.28 1.14
C ALA A 147 0.08 -11.51 1.96
N ARG A 148 -0.44 -10.42 1.37
CA ARG A 148 -1.59 -9.69 1.90
C ARG A 148 -2.84 -10.09 1.14
N GLY A 149 -3.95 -10.27 1.86
CA GLY A 149 -5.29 -10.41 1.30
C GLY A 149 -5.76 -9.21 0.47
N GLY A 150 -6.93 -9.33 -0.16
CA GLY A 150 -7.65 -8.26 -0.86
C GLY A 150 -8.21 -7.16 0.04
N GLY A 151 -7.39 -6.61 0.93
CA GLY A 151 -7.72 -5.41 1.71
C GLY A 151 -7.85 -4.19 0.80
N SER A 152 -8.60 -3.18 1.26
CA SER A 152 -8.84 -1.93 0.54
C SER A 152 -7.53 -1.29 0.06
N THR A 153 -7.58 -0.66 -1.13
CA THR A 153 -6.48 0.16 -1.65
C THR A 153 -6.19 1.36 -0.74
N GLU A 154 -7.14 1.72 0.11
CA GLU A 154 -7.01 2.79 1.11
C GLU A 154 -6.05 2.41 2.26
N ASP A 155 -5.83 1.12 2.51
CA ASP A 155 -4.93 0.59 3.55
C ASP A 155 -3.49 0.31 3.03
N LEU A 156 -3.09 0.92 1.91
CA LEU A 156 -1.76 0.77 1.29
C LEU A 156 -0.69 1.77 1.81
#